data_AF-A0A4V2DNP0-F1
#
_entry.id   AF-A0A4V2DNP0-F1
#
_cell.length_a   1.000
_cell.length_b   1.000
_cell.length_c   1.000
_cell.angle_alpha   90.00
_cell.angle_beta   90.00
_cell.angle_gamma   90.00
#
_symmetry.space_group_name_H-M   'P 1'
#
loop_
_entity.id
_entity.type
_entity.pdbx_description
1 polymer ?
#
loop_
_entity_poly.entity_id
_entity_poly.type
_entity_poly.pdbx_seq_one_letter_code
_entity_poly.pdbx_strand_id
1 'polypeptide(L)'
;MKSLSVIELSNLYGITRQAIYKQVNKGNLSKNSDGKIDLSEAIRVFGEPSRNVNSSQTTETRKLSEVHLLEQQVYMLQKQLEQAHEREQFQREELKAKNDQLHVKDEQIEAIQRLLEAPKAYTTSSIDPKLDIATDTRSKSES
;
A
#
# COMPACT_ATOMS: atom_id res chain seq x y z
N MET A 1 -22.09 -31.42 -49.87
CA MET A 1 -22.25 -30.50 -48.72
C MET A 1 -22.29 -31.33 -47.44
N LYS A 2 -21.85 -30.78 -46.30
CA LYS A 2 -21.87 -31.51 -45.03
C LYS A 2 -23.30 -31.49 -44.47
N SER A 3 -23.92 -32.65 -44.31
CA SER A 3 -25.22 -32.81 -43.67
C SER A 3 -25.04 -33.35 -42.23
N LEU A 4 -25.83 -32.82 -41.30
CA LEU A 4 -25.77 -33.11 -39.88
C LEU A 4 -27.14 -33.58 -39.40
N SER A 5 -27.16 -34.58 -38.53
CA SER A 5 -28.36 -34.96 -37.80
C SER A 5 -28.77 -33.85 -36.82
N VAL A 6 -30.03 -33.90 -36.37
CA VAL A 6 -30.56 -32.96 -35.36
C VAL A 6 -29.74 -33.01 -34.06
N ILE A 7 -29.20 -34.18 -33.71
CA ILE A 7 -28.37 -34.37 -32.52
C ILE A 7 -27.03 -33.65 -32.70
N GLU A 8 -26.39 -33.83 -33.85
CA GLU A 8 -25.12 -33.18 -34.14
C GLU A 8 -25.27 -31.66 -34.21
N LEU A 9 -26.35 -31.16 -34.81
CA LEU A 9 -26.67 -29.73 -34.82
C LEU A 9 -26.93 -29.17 -33.41
N SER A 10 -27.66 -29.91 -32.58
CA SER A 10 -27.94 -29.53 -31.20
C SER A 10 -26.64 -29.34 -30.41
N ASN A 11 -25.70 -30.27 -30.57
CA ASN A 11 -24.39 -30.19 -29.93
C ASN A 11 -23.52 -29.07 -30.53
N LEU A 12 -23.54 -28.92 -31.86
CA LEU A 12 -22.73 -27.93 -32.56
C LEU A 12 -23.11 -26.48 -32.22
N TYR A 13 -24.40 -26.22 -32.04
CA TYR A 13 -24.94 -24.88 -31.77
C TYR A 13 -25.27 -24.63 -30.30
N GLY A 14 -25.18 -25.65 -29.44
CA GLY A 14 -25.59 -25.54 -28.03
C GLY A 14 -27.09 -25.27 -27.83
N ILE A 15 -27.93 -25.67 -28.79
CA ILE A 15 -29.39 -25.47 -28.76
C ILE A 15 -30.13 -26.78 -28.55
N THR A 16 -31.32 -26.75 -27.97
CA THR A 16 -32.11 -27.97 -27.74
C THR A 16 -32.64 -28.55 -29.06
N ARG A 17 -32.73 -29.88 -29.15
CA ARG A 17 -33.30 -30.57 -30.33
C ARG A 17 -34.71 -30.07 -30.67
N GLN A 18 -35.51 -29.71 -29.66
CA GLN A 18 -36.85 -29.13 -29.83
C GLN A 18 -36.83 -27.79 -30.56
N ALA A 19 -35.85 -26.92 -30.27
CA ALA A 19 -35.68 -25.67 -30.99
C ALA A 19 -35.38 -25.91 -32.48
N ILE A 20 -34.59 -26.94 -32.79
CA ILE A 20 -34.29 -27.33 -34.18
C ILE A 20 -35.55 -27.86 -34.88
N TYR A 21 -36.30 -28.78 -34.26
CA TYR A 21 -37.56 -29.28 -34.83
C TYR A 21 -38.57 -28.16 -35.05
N LYS A 22 -38.63 -27.16 -34.16
CA LYS A 22 -39.49 -25.97 -34.34
C LYS A 22 -39.14 -25.20 -35.61
N GLN A 23 -37.86 -25.04 -35.95
CA GLN A 23 -37.45 -24.35 -37.18
C GLN A 23 -37.74 -25.19 -38.42
N VAL A 24 -37.62 -26.52 -38.34
CA VAL A 24 -38.04 -27.43 -39.41
C VAL A 24 -39.55 -27.32 -39.65
N ASN A 25 -40.36 -27.38 -38.61
CA ASN A 25 -41.83 -27.29 -38.72
C ASN A 25 -42.31 -25.92 -39.22
N LYS A 26 -41.51 -24.87 -38.99
CA LYS A 26 -41.77 -23.53 -39.53
C LYS A 26 -41.36 -23.38 -41.01
N GLY A 27 -40.70 -24.38 -41.59
CA GLY A 27 -40.14 -24.30 -42.94
C GLY A 27 -38.85 -23.48 -43.04
N ASN A 28 -38.29 -23.06 -41.92
CA ASN A 28 -37.04 -22.29 -41.91
C ASN A 28 -35.82 -23.17 -42.17
N LEU A 29 -35.88 -24.46 -41.79
CA LEU A 29 -34.86 -25.47 -42.08
C LEU A 29 -35.44 -26.57 -42.94
N SER A 30 -34.74 -26.95 -44.00
CA SER A 30 -35.07 -28.13 -44.77
C SER A 30 -34.38 -29.40 -44.26
N LYS A 31 -35.10 -30.52 -44.31
CA LYS A 31 -34.53 -31.86 -44.11
C LYS A 31 -34.41 -32.59 -45.44
N ASN A 32 -33.26 -33.20 -45.65
CA ASN A 32 -33.01 -34.08 -46.79
C ASN A 32 -33.78 -35.41 -46.62
N SER A 33 -33.82 -36.22 -47.68
CA SER A 33 -34.49 -37.53 -47.67
C SER A 33 -33.90 -38.52 -46.65
N ASP A 34 -32.66 -38.31 -46.23
CA ASP A 34 -31.98 -39.07 -45.16
C ASP A 34 -32.31 -38.54 -43.74
N GLY A 35 -33.17 -37.53 -43.63
CA GLY A 35 -33.58 -36.91 -42.37
C GLY A 35 -32.55 -35.96 -41.74
N LYS A 36 -31.42 -35.72 -42.42
CA LYS A 36 -30.37 -34.77 -42.00
C LYS A 36 -30.63 -33.37 -42.55
N ILE A 37 -29.94 -32.39 -41.97
CA ILE A 37 -30.03 -30.98 -42.32
C ILE A 37 -28.66 -30.53 -42.81
N ASP A 38 -28.62 -29.82 -43.93
CA ASP A 38 -27.37 -29.28 -44.47
C ASP A 38 -26.79 -28.20 -43.55
N LEU A 39 -25.46 -28.19 -43.39
CA LEU A 39 -24.78 -27.19 -42.58
C LEU A 39 -25.05 -25.77 -43.08
N SER A 40 -25.17 -25.57 -44.39
CA SER A 40 -25.50 -24.26 -44.98
C SER A 40 -26.87 -23.75 -44.53
N GLU A 41 -27.87 -24.63 -44.41
CA GLU A 41 -29.20 -24.28 -43.90
C GLU A 41 -29.12 -23.90 -42.42
N ALA A 42 -28.33 -24.65 -41.63
CA ALA A 42 -28.08 -24.32 -40.24
C ALA A 42 -27.36 -22.97 -40.08
N ILE A 43 -26.38 -22.66 -40.93
CA ILE A 43 -25.70 -21.36 -40.92
C ILE A 43 -26.65 -20.24 -41.32
N ARG A 44 -27.50 -20.45 -42.32
CA ARG A 44 -28.51 -19.46 -42.74
C ARG A 44 -29.49 -19.13 -41.62
N VAL A 45 -29.89 -20.11 -40.81
CA VAL A 45 -30.93 -19.95 -39.78
C VAL A 45 -30.37 -19.57 -38.42
N PHE A 46 -29.25 -20.17 -38.02
CA PHE A 46 -28.65 -20.01 -36.70
C PHE A 46 -27.36 -19.21 -36.70
N GLY A 47 -26.81 -18.86 -37.87
CA GLY A 47 -25.50 -18.23 -38.01
C GLY A 47 -24.35 -19.23 -37.98
N GLU A 48 -23.12 -18.72 -38.00
CA GLU A 48 -21.93 -19.57 -37.82
C GLU A 48 -21.95 -20.23 -36.44
N PRO A 49 -21.74 -21.57 -36.34
CA PRO A 49 -21.73 -22.25 -35.07
C PRO A 49 -20.54 -21.75 -34.24
N SER A 50 -20.86 -21.05 -33.16
CA SER A 50 -19.90 -20.59 -32.18
C SER A 50 -19.18 -21.78 -31.56
N ARG A 51 -17.97 -22.08 -32.04
CA ARG A 51 -17.00 -22.84 -31.25
C ARG A 51 -16.53 -21.93 -30.13
N ASN A 52 -17.21 -22.01 -28.98
CA ASN A 52 -16.74 -21.50 -27.71
C ASN A 52 -16.58 -19.96 -27.60
N VAL A 53 -17.64 -19.19 -27.88
CA VAL A 53 -17.66 -17.74 -27.55
C VAL A 53 -17.54 -17.47 -26.04
N ASN A 54 -17.63 -18.48 -25.16
CA ASN A 54 -17.69 -18.29 -23.71
C ASN A 54 -16.47 -18.78 -22.90
N SER A 55 -15.37 -19.21 -23.52
CA SER A 55 -14.17 -19.61 -22.77
C SER A 55 -12.98 -18.70 -23.02
N SER A 56 -12.69 -18.33 -24.27
CA SER A 56 -11.52 -17.51 -24.61
C SER A 56 -11.75 -16.02 -24.29
N GLN A 57 -12.93 -15.49 -24.63
CA GLN A 57 -13.25 -14.07 -24.42
C GLN A 57 -13.45 -13.72 -22.93
N THR A 58 -13.99 -14.65 -22.16
CA THR A 58 -14.15 -14.59 -20.69
C THR A 58 -12.83 -14.79 -19.95
N THR A 59 -11.88 -15.57 -20.47
CA THR A 59 -10.55 -15.67 -19.84
C THR A 59 -9.74 -14.41 -20.09
N GLU A 60 -9.79 -13.83 -21.27
CA GLU A 60 -9.11 -12.57 -21.57
C GLU A 60 -9.67 -11.40 -20.74
N THR A 61 -10.99 -11.24 -20.65
CA THR A 61 -11.60 -10.19 -19.80
C THR A 61 -11.31 -10.41 -18.31
N ARG A 62 -11.30 -11.66 -17.81
CA ARG A 62 -10.90 -11.95 -16.43
C ARG A 62 -9.44 -11.60 -16.16
N LYS A 63 -8.53 -11.97 -17.07
CA LYS A 63 -7.10 -11.64 -16.97
C LYS A 63 -6.87 -10.13 -16.97
N LEU A 64 -7.57 -9.38 -17.81
CA LEU A 64 -7.50 -7.92 -17.83
C LEU A 64 -7.98 -7.31 -16.50
N SER A 65 -9.04 -7.87 -15.90
CA SER A 65 -9.52 -7.40 -14.58
C SER A 65 -8.54 -7.68 -13.45
N GLU A 66 -7.85 -8.83 -13.51
CA GLU A 66 -6.83 -9.22 -12.53
C GLU A 66 -5.59 -8.33 -12.64
N VAL A 67 -5.12 -8.06 -13.85
CA VAL A 67 -4.01 -7.12 -14.10
C VAL A 67 -4.35 -5.73 -13.57
N HIS A 68 -5.55 -5.22 -13.85
CA HIS A 68 -5.97 -3.91 -13.35
C HIS A 68 -6.00 -3.84 -11.81
N LEU A 69 -6.48 -4.91 -11.16
CA LEU A 69 -6.49 -4.98 -9.69
C LEU A 69 -5.07 -5.05 -9.11
N LEU A 70 -4.16 -5.77 -9.76
CA LEU A 70 -2.75 -5.84 -9.37
C LEU A 70 -2.06 -4.49 -9.54
N GLU A 71 -2.30 -3.79 -10.65
CA GLU A 71 -1.78 -2.42 -10.87
C GLU A 71 -2.25 -1.46 -9.77
N GLN A 72 -3.52 -1.52 -9.39
CA GLN A 72 -4.05 -0.70 -8.30
C GLN A 72 -3.38 -1.03 -6.95
N GLN A 73 -3.14 -2.31 -6.66
CA GLN A 73 -2.42 -2.73 -5.46
C GLN A 73 -0.98 -2.23 -5.45
N VAL A 74 -0.26 -2.36 -6.57
CA VAL A 74 1.11 -1.85 -6.72
C VAL A 74 1.15 -0.34 -6.49
N TYR A 75 0.21 0.40 -7.06
CA TYR A 75 0.10 1.84 -6.85
C TYR A 75 -0.11 2.21 -5.38
N MET A 76 -1.04 1.53 -4.69
CA MET A 76 -1.27 1.75 -3.26
C MET A 76 -0.03 1.43 -2.41
N LEU A 77 0.65 0.32 -2.70
CA LEU A 77 1.88 -0.07 -2.01
C LEU A 77 3.01 0.94 -2.24
N GLN A 78 3.17 1.42 -3.47
CA GLN A 78 4.15 2.44 -3.80
C GLN A 78 3.87 3.74 -3.02
N LYS A 79 2.60 4.14 -2.91
CA LYS A 79 2.22 5.33 -2.14
C LYS A 79 2.47 5.16 -0.64
N GLN A 80 2.21 3.97 -0.09
CA GLN A 80 2.51 3.66 1.31
C GLN A 80 4.02 3.69 1.58
N LEU A 81 4.82 3.18 0.65
CA LEU A 81 6.28 3.21 0.73
C LEU A 81 6.81 4.65 0.74
N GLU A 82 6.31 5.49 -0.16
CA GLU A 82 6.67 6.91 -0.23
C GLU A 82 6.36 7.63 1.09
N GLN A 83 5.14 7.44 1.63
CA GLN A 83 4.76 8.02 2.92
C GLN A 83 5.62 7.48 4.09
N ALA A 84 6.03 6.21 4.05
CA ALA A 84 6.91 5.65 5.05
C ALA A 84 8.31 6.27 4.98
N HIS A 85 8.81 6.49 3.77
CA HIS A 85 10.10 7.13 3.55
C HIS A 85 10.11 8.60 4.01
N GLU A 86 9.06 9.37 3.71
CA GLU A 86 8.91 10.75 4.20
C GLU A 86 8.93 10.81 5.74
N ARG A 87 8.23 9.89 6.41
CA ARG A 87 8.25 9.79 7.88
C ARG A 87 9.63 9.47 8.43
N GLU A 88 10.34 8.54 7.80
CA GLU A 88 11.71 8.18 8.22
C GLU A 88 12.68 9.36 8.04
N GLN A 89 12.59 10.06 6.91
CA GLN A 89 13.40 11.24 6.64
C GLN A 89 13.15 12.33 7.69
N PHE A 90 11.89 12.65 7.97
CA PHE A 90 11.53 13.62 8.99
C PHE A 90 12.08 13.25 10.38
N GLN A 91 11.94 11.99 10.80
CA GLN A 91 12.47 11.52 12.08
C GLN A 91 14.00 11.62 12.13
N ARG A 92 14.68 11.28 11.03
CA ARG A 92 16.13 11.36 10.93
C ARG A 92 16.63 12.81 11.03
N GLU A 93 15.92 13.75 10.40
CA GLU A 93 16.22 15.18 10.50
C GLU A 93 16.04 15.70 11.92
N GLU A 94 14.96 15.33 12.60
CA GLU A 94 14.73 15.70 14.00
C GLU A 94 15.83 15.15 14.92
N LEU A 95 16.22 13.88 14.73
CA LEU A 95 17.32 13.27 15.48
C LEU A 95 18.65 13.98 15.22
N LYS A 96 18.94 14.31 13.97
CA LYS A 96 20.14 15.05 13.61
C LYS A 96 20.17 16.41 14.30
N ALA A 97 19.08 17.17 14.27
CA ALA A 97 19.00 18.47 14.92
C ALA A 97 19.18 18.38 16.45
N LYS A 98 18.62 17.35 17.10
CA LYS A 98 18.83 17.10 18.53
C LYS A 98 20.28 16.73 18.84
N ASN A 99 20.91 15.92 17.99
CA ASN A 99 22.31 15.54 18.16
C ASN A 99 23.25 16.74 18.00
N ASP A 100 22.99 17.61 17.01
CA ASP A 100 23.74 18.85 16.81
C ASP A 100 23.61 19.77 18.05
N GLN A 101 22.41 19.88 18.63
CA GLN A 101 22.22 20.63 19.89
C GLN A 101 22.95 20.00 21.08
N LEU A 102 23.00 18.66 21.14
CA LEU A 102 23.71 17.95 22.20
C LEU A 102 25.21 18.23 22.10
N HIS A 103 25.79 18.17 20.90
CA HIS A 103 27.19 18.51 20.67
C HIS A 103 27.54 19.92 21.14
N VAL A 104 26.71 20.92 20.84
CA VAL A 104 26.92 22.30 21.32
C VAL A 104 26.89 22.37 22.86
N LYS A 105 26.00 21.62 23.51
CA LYS A 105 25.95 21.57 24.98
C LYS A 105 27.17 20.88 25.57
N ASP A 106 27.65 19.80 24.96
CA ASP A 106 28.86 19.10 25.40
C ASP A 106 30.09 20.01 25.31
N GLU A 107 30.23 20.77 24.22
CA GLU A 107 31.29 21.78 24.07
C GLU A 107 31.23 22.86 25.17
N GLN A 108 30.02 23.32 25.53
CA GLN A 108 29.83 24.27 26.63
C GLN A 108 30.23 23.67 27.99
N ILE A 109 29.87 22.41 28.24
CA ILE A 109 30.22 21.70 29.47
C ILE A 109 31.75 21.54 29.56
N GLU A 110 32.41 21.12 28.47
CA GLU A 110 33.88 21.01 28.43
C GLU A 110 34.56 22.34 28.71
N ALA A 111 34.07 23.44 28.12
CA ALA A 111 34.60 24.77 28.35
C ALA A 111 34.50 25.19 29.83
N ILE A 112 33.35 24.90 30.47
CA ILE A 112 33.13 25.19 31.89
C ILE A 112 34.05 24.33 32.77
N GLN A 113 34.20 23.04 32.47
CA GLN A 113 35.09 22.14 33.21
C GLN A 113 36.54 22.63 33.17
N ARG A 114 37.05 23.01 31.98
CA ARG A 114 38.39 23.60 31.84
C ARG A 114 38.58 24.86 32.69
N LEU A 115 37.56 25.73 32.78
CA LEU A 115 37.61 26.93 33.62
C LEU A 115 37.62 26.60 35.13
N LEU A 116 36.95 25.52 35.53
CA LEU A 116 36.88 25.08 36.93
C LEU A 116 38.12 24.29 37.37
N GLU A 117 38.83 23.62 36.45
CA GLU A 117 40.04 22.83 36.72
C GLU A 117 41.32 23.67 36.89
N ALA A 118 41.31 24.97 36.55
CA ALA A 118 42.45 25.85 36.78
C ALA A 118 42.69 26.08 38.29
N PRO A 119 43.93 25.93 38.81
CA PRO A 119 44.20 26.16 40.23
C PRO A 119 43.95 27.62 40.60
N LYS A 120 42.97 27.88 41.46
CA LYS A 120 42.81 29.19 42.09
C LYS A 120 43.97 29.36 43.07
N ALA A 121 45.03 30.05 42.65
CA ALA A 121 46.08 30.51 43.55
C ALA A 121 45.52 31.62 44.46
N TYR A 122 44.82 31.24 45.53
CA TYR A 122 44.60 32.16 46.65
C TYR A 122 45.91 32.25 47.43
N THR A 123 46.68 33.31 47.16
CA THR A 123 47.79 33.72 48.01
C THR A 123 47.25 34.09 49.38
N THR A 124 47.54 33.24 50.36
CA THR A 124 47.52 33.57 51.78
C THR A 124 48.48 34.72 52.05
N SER A 125 47.99 35.83 52.59
CA SER A 125 48.82 36.77 53.36
C SER A 125 48.23 36.89 54.75
N SER A 126 48.86 36.21 55.71
CA SER A 126 48.69 36.37 57.14
C SER A 126 48.82 37.83 57.57
N ILE A 127 47.90 38.31 58.42
CA ILE A 127 48.27 39.11 59.59
C ILE A 127 47.40 38.60 60.77
N ASP A 128 48.09 38.09 61.78
CA ASP A 128 47.61 37.39 62.98
C ASP A 128 47.17 38.38 64.11
N PRO A 129 46.62 37.88 65.25
CA PRO A 129 45.53 38.50 66.02
C PRO A 129 45.98 39.19 67.32
N LYS A 130 45.14 40.07 67.90
CA LYS A 130 45.21 40.36 69.35
C LYS A 130 43.93 40.97 69.97
N LEU A 131 43.34 40.14 70.85
CA LEU A 131 42.70 40.40 72.15
C LEU A 131 41.34 41.12 72.27
N ASP A 132 40.39 40.31 72.73
CA ASP A 132 39.24 40.54 73.62
C ASP A 132 39.27 41.81 74.48
N ILE A 133 38.14 42.54 74.54
CA ILE A 133 37.50 42.97 75.79
C ILE A 133 35.97 43.02 75.58
N ALA A 134 35.27 42.19 76.36
CA ALA A 134 33.83 42.22 76.54
C ALA A 134 33.38 43.48 77.30
N THR A 135 32.23 44.06 76.93
CA THR A 135 31.41 44.79 77.90
C THR A 135 29.93 44.62 77.60
N ASP A 136 29.32 43.83 78.48
CA ASP A 136 27.90 43.69 78.78
C ASP A 136 27.33 45.02 79.33
N THR A 137 26.17 45.47 78.81
CA THR A 137 25.09 46.05 79.65
C THR A 137 23.71 45.89 78.99
N ARG A 138 23.03 44.81 79.39
CA ARG A 138 21.62 44.65 79.78
C ARG A 138 20.64 45.87 79.81
N SER A 139 19.37 45.55 79.48
CA SER A 139 18.06 46.18 79.87
C SER A 139 17.50 47.23 78.89
N LYS A 140 16.20 47.34 78.57
CA LYS A 140 14.95 46.72 79.05
C LYS A 140 13.84 47.03 78.03
N SER A 141 12.83 46.17 77.98
CA SER A 141 11.49 46.33 77.41
C SER A 141 10.68 47.48 78.04
N GLU A 142 9.85 48.18 77.25
CA GLU A 142 8.37 48.26 77.36
C GLU A 142 7.75 49.53 76.74
N SER A 143 6.54 49.32 76.19
CA SER A 143 5.51 50.24 75.61
C SER A 143 5.58 50.55 74.12
#